data_AF-A0A7S2GKJ9-F1
#
_entry.id   AF-A0A7S2GKJ9-F1
#
_cell.length_a   1.000
_cell.length_b   1.000
_cell.length_c   1.000
_cell.angle_alpha   90.00
_cell.angle_beta   90.00
_cell.angle_gamma   90.00
#
_symmetry.space_group_name_H-M   'P 1'
#
loop_
_entity.id
_entity.type
_entity.pdbx_description
1 polymer ?
#
loop_
_entity_poly.entity_id
_entity_poly.type
_entity_poly.pdbx_seq_one_letter_code
_entity_poly.pdbx_strand_id
1 'polypeptide(L)'
;MGTIGWRRESISSADIRKSPLATKVLGTEWLWAGIKSMIFNDAGVLKTPWGEGKWGVAMRPKGMPQCMPPNECLFADFSGAAHHISFQLPSRFLSVRVGDGELVNGTRVQH
;
A
#
# COMPACT_ATOMS: atom_id res chain seq x y z
N MET A 1 -10.72 10.50 -18.96
CA MET A 1 -11.04 9.25 -18.23
C MET A 1 -10.65 9.44 -16.77
N GLY A 2 -11.62 9.77 -15.90
CA GLY A 2 -11.39 9.90 -14.46
C GLY A 2 -11.40 8.52 -13.81
N THR A 3 -10.45 8.23 -12.91
CA THR A 3 -10.43 7.02 -12.09
C THR A 3 -11.56 7.09 -11.06
N ILE A 4 -12.77 6.73 -11.48
CA ILE A 4 -13.97 6.71 -10.63
C ILE A 4 -13.73 5.71 -9.49
N GLY A 5 -13.61 6.23 -8.26
CA GLY A 5 -13.49 5.44 -7.03
C GLY A 5 -12.13 5.47 -6.32
N TRP A 6 -11.13 6.17 -6.86
CA TRP A 6 -9.81 6.28 -6.25
C TRP A 6 -9.67 7.51 -5.35
N ARG A 7 -9.33 7.30 -4.07
CA ARG A 7 -8.96 8.39 -3.16
C ARG A 7 -7.49 8.73 -3.34
N ARG A 8 -7.19 9.96 -3.78
CA ARG A 8 -5.83 10.51 -3.92
C ARG A 8 -5.34 11.22 -2.65
N GLU A 9 -6.20 11.29 -1.64
CA GLU A 9 -5.92 11.98 -0.38
C GLU A 9 -5.15 11.05 0.54
N SER A 10 -4.10 11.61 1.17
CA SER A 10 -3.39 10.93 2.24
C SER A 10 -4.38 10.58 3.36
N ILE A 11 -4.28 9.36 3.88
CA ILE A 11 -5.08 8.96 5.03
C ILE A 11 -4.62 9.71 6.28
N SER A 12 -5.54 10.02 7.20
CA SER A 12 -5.16 10.59 8.48
C SER A 12 -4.45 9.55 9.37
N SER A 13 -3.55 10.00 10.24
CA SER A 13 -2.94 9.15 11.28
C SER A 13 -3.99 8.44 12.14
N ALA A 14 -5.14 9.08 12.38
CA ALA A 14 -6.22 8.50 13.16
C ALA A 14 -6.86 7.29 12.45
N ASP A 15 -6.97 7.32 11.12
CA ASP A 15 -7.56 6.23 10.36
C ASP A 15 -6.57 5.08 10.14
N ILE A 16 -5.27 5.37 10.03
CA ILE A 16 -4.21 4.33 10.08
C ILE A 16 -4.33 3.52 11.36
N ARG A 17 -4.51 4.19 12.51
CA ARG A 17 -4.59 3.53 13.83
C ARG A 17 -5.82 2.66 14.00
N LYS A 18 -6.89 2.88 13.22
CA LYS A 18 -8.10 2.03 13.25
C LYS A 18 -7.96 0.75 12.44
N SER A 19 -6.98 0.67 11.54
CA SER A 19 -6.78 -0.50 10.67
C SER A 19 -5.80 -1.50 11.29
N PRO A 20 -6.22 -2.75 11.55
CA PRO A 20 -5.33 -3.81 12.02
C PRO A 20 -4.18 -4.12 11.06
N LEU A 21 -4.36 -3.92 9.75
CA LEU A 21 -3.28 -4.09 8.78
C LEU A 21 -2.33 -2.90 8.79
N ALA A 22 -2.85 -1.67 8.72
CA ALA A 22 -2.03 -0.47 8.61
C ALA A 22 -1.12 -0.29 9.84
N THR A 23 -1.62 -0.60 11.03
CA THR A 23 -0.84 -0.60 12.28
C THR A 23 0.34 -1.58 12.26
N LYS A 24 0.21 -2.73 11.58
CA LYS A 24 1.30 -3.72 11.46
C LYS A 24 2.35 -3.35 10.41
N VAL A 25 1.97 -2.53 9.43
CA VAL A 25 2.84 -2.09 8.34
C VAL A 25 3.50 -0.74 8.66
N LEU A 26 2.90 0.07 9.52
CA LEU A 26 3.47 1.35 9.97
C LEU A 26 4.90 1.17 10.53
N GLY A 27 5.83 1.98 10.05
CA GLY A 27 7.24 1.99 10.45
C GLY A 27 8.07 0.81 9.93
N THR A 28 7.48 -0.07 9.12
CA THR A 28 8.19 -1.24 8.57
C THR A 28 8.76 -0.95 7.19
N GLU A 29 9.91 -1.57 6.89
CA GLU A 29 10.63 -1.44 5.63
C GLU A 29 10.45 -2.68 4.75
N TRP A 30 10.23 -2.46 3.45
CA TRP A 30 9.91 -3.51 2.48
C TRP A 30 10.63 -3.33 1.16
N LEU A 31 11.15 -4.42 0.60
CA LEU A 31 11.67 -4.43 -0.77
C LEU A 31 10.52 -4.46 -1.78
N TRP A 32 10.58 -3.58 -2.78
CA TRP A 32 9.74 -3.56 -3.96
C TRP A 32 10.44 -4.24 -5.13
N ALA A 33 9.84 -5.31 -5.67
CA ALA A 33 10.47 -6.16 -6.68
C ALA A 33 11.89 -6.63 -6.33
N GLY A 34 12.20 -6.74 -5.02
CA GLY A 34 13.50 -7.17 -4.51
C GLY A 34 14.64 -6.15 -4.56
N ILE A 35 14.45 -4.94 -5.11
CA ILE A 35 15.60 -4.07 -5.45
C ILE A 35 15.63 -2.75 -4.68
N LYS A 36 14.54 -2.33 -4.03
CA LYS A 36 14.42 -0.99 -3.45
C LYS A 36 13.52 -0.99 -2.23
N SER A 37 13.92 -0.33 -1.15
CA SER A 37 13.15 -0.35 0.08
C SER A 37 12.10 0.76 0.17
N MET A 38 10.94 0.43 0.73
CA MET A 38 9.80 1.30 0.96
C MET A 38 9.44 1.29 2.43
N ILE A 39 9.20 2.47 2.99
CA ILE A 39 8.87 2.64 4.41
C ILE A 39 7.51 3.34 4.52
N PHE A 40 6.58 2.67 5.20
CA PHE A 40 5.24 3.19 5.44
C PHE A 40 5.24 4.02 6.72
N ASN A 41 5.31 5.35 6.60
CA ASN A 41 5.37 6.27 7.74
C ASN A 41 4.00 6.77 8.17
N ASP A 42 3.92 7.45 9.32
CA ASP A 42 2.68 8.05 9.81
C ASP A 42 2.16 9.14 8.84
N ALA A 43 0.93 9.60 9.04
CA ALA A 43 0.23 10.60 8.24
C ALA A 43 0.10 10.23 6.74
N GLY A 44 0.20 8.93 6.42
CA GLY A 44 0.08 8.43 5.06
C GLY A 44 1.28 8.74 4.17
N VAL A 45 2.45 9.03 4.74
CA VAL A 45 3.69 9.27 3.96
C VAL A 45 4.37 7.95 3.63
N LEU A 46 4.63 7.72 2.34
CA LEU A 46 5.33 6.54 1.86
C LEU A 46 6.72 6.94 1.36
N LYS A 47 7.76 6.57 2.10
CA LYS A 47 9.13 6.85 1.64
C LYS A 47 9.54 5.77 0.66
N THR A 48 9.97 6.17 -0.53
CA THR A 48 10.49 5.26 -1.57
C THR A 48 11.82 5.79 -2.10
N PRO A 49 12.63 4.99 -2.82
CA PRO A 49 13.89 5.46 -3.38
C PRO A 49 13.69 6.32 -4.63
N TRP A 50 12.44 6.45 -5.11
CA TRP A 50 12.07 7.32 -6.23
C TRP A 50 11.45 8.65 -5.75
N GLY A 51 11.44 8.89 -4.45
CA GLY A 51 10.83 10.06 -3.83
C GLY A 51 9.72 9.69 -2.84
N GLU A 52 9.05 10.72 -2.33
CA GLU A 52 7.94 10.54 -1.42
C GLU A 52 6.64 10.25 -2.17
N GLY A 53 5.92 9.26 -1.68
CA GLY A 53 4.58 8.91 -2.11
C GLY A 53 3.58 9.02 -0.96
N LYS A 54 2.38 8.54 -1.22
CA LYS A 54 1.28 8.47 -0.26
C LYS A 54 0.85 7.02 -0.08
N TRP A 55 0.34 6.71 1.09
CA TRP A 55 -0.29 5.41 1.35
C TRP A 55 -1.47 5.55 2.31
N GLY A 56 -2.25 4.48 2.44
CA GLY A 56 -3.29 4.36 3.43
C GLY A 56 -4.12 3.11 3.25
N VAL A 57 -5.29 3.04 3.89
CA VAL A 57 -6.22 1.92 3.76
C VAL A 57 -7.03 2.05 2.49
N ALA A 58 -7.01 1.01 1.64
CA ALA A 58 -7.79 0.96 0.41
C ALA A 58 -9.28 0.71 0.71
N MET A 59 -10.15 1.60 0.27
CA MET A 59 -11.60 1.42 0.43
C MET A 59 -12.15 0.47 -0.64
N ARG A 60 -12.30 -0.81 -0.28
CA ARG A 60 -13.00 -1.86 -1.05
C ARG A 60 -12.79 -1.76 -2.57
N PRO A 61 -11.55 -1.98 -3.05
CA PRO A 61 -11.30 -1.94 -4.48
C PRO A 61 -12.11 -3.00 -5.23
N LYS A 62 -12.82 -2.57 -6.28
CA LYS A 62 -13.62 -3.46 -7.13
C LYS A 62 -12.72 -4.49 -7.81
N GLY A 63 -13.17 -5.74 -7.86
CA GLY A 63 -12.43 -6.82 -8.53
C GLY A 63 -11.26 -7.39 -7.73
N MET A 64 -11.11 -7.02 -6.46
CA MET A 64 -10.06 -7.55 -5.58
C MET A 64 -10.68 -8.24 -4.35
N PRO A 65 -11.09 -9.52 -4.46
CA PRO A 65 -11.68 -10.26 -3.35
C PRO A 65 -10.74 -10.37 -2.14
N GLN A 66 -9.42 -10.34 -2.35
CA GLN A 66 -8.43 -10.32 -1.28
C GLN A 66 -8.44 -9.04 -0.42
N CYS A 67 -9.12 -7.99 -0.89
CA CYS A 67 -9.28 -6.71 -0.18
C CYS A 67 -10.67 -6.54 0.43
N MET A 68 -11.51 -7.58 0.39
CA MET A 68 -12.85 -7.56 0.97
C MET A 68 -12.84 -7.99 2.43
N PRO A 69 -13.71 -7.45 3.29
CA PRO A 69 -13.83 -7.86 4.69
C PRO A 69 -13.95 -9.39 4.83
N PRO A 70 -13.26 -10.01 5.81
CA PRO A 70 -12.52 -9.38 6.90
C PRO A 70 -11.10 -8.89 6.55
N ASN A 71 -10.65 -9.06 5.31
CA ASN A 71 -9.32 -8.64 4.87
C ASN A 71 -9.29 -7.14 4.59
N GLU A 72 -8.09 -6.57 4.72
CA GLU A 72 -7.79 -5.19 4.37
C GLU A 72 -6.70 -5.14 3.31
N CYS A 73 -6.74 -4.13 2.46
CA CYS A 73 -5.64 -3.79 1.58
C CYS A 73 -5.22 -2.36 1.85
N LEU A 74 -3.96 -2.07 1.53
CA LEU A 74 -3.46 -0.71 1.51
C LEU A 74 -3.52 -0.17 0.08
N PHE A 75 -3.56 1.15 -0.06
CA PHE A 75 -3.20 1.81 -1.31
C PHE A 75 -1.82 2.44 -1.15
N ALA A 76 -1.11 2.55 -2.27
CA ALA A 76 0.12 3.33 -2.39
C ALA A 76 0.07 4.13 -3.69
N ASP A 77 0.50 5.38 -3.64
CA ASP A 77 0.66 6.26 -4.80
C ASP A 77 2.07 6.85 -4.76
N PHE A 78 2.92 6.46 -5.69
CA PHE A 78 4.29 6.95 -5.79
C PHE A 78 4.77 6.86 -7.23
N SER A 79 5.74 7.69 -7.61
CA SER A 79 6.29 7.74 -8.98
C SER A 79 5.20 7.91 -10.08
N GLY A 80 4.06 8.52 -9.76
CA GLY A 80 2.95 8.71 -10.70
C GLY A 80 2.09 7.46 -10.94
N ALA A 81 2.28 6.39 -10.16
CA ALA A 81 1.52 5.16 -10.26
C ALA A 81 0.77 4.86 -8.95
N ALA A 82 -0.50 4.48 -9.08
CA ALA A 82 -1.33 4.04 -7.98
C ALA A 82 -1.37 2.51 -7.90
N HIS A 83 -1.39 1.99 -6.68
CA HIS A 83 -1.24 0.57 -6.39
C HIS A 83 -2.19 0.13 -5.28
N HIS A 84 -2.81 -1.03 -5.43
CA HIS A 84 -3.43 -1.76 -4.33
C HIS A 84 -2.44 -2.78 -3.79
N ILE A 85 -2.27 -2.84 -2.47
CA ILE A 85 -1.31 -3.72 -1.82
C ILE A 85 -2.03 -4.62 -0.81
N SER A 86 -1.94 -5.92 -1.04
CA SER A 86 -2.36 -6.96 -0.09
C SER A 86 -1.14 -7.54 0.61
N PHE A 87 -1.18 -7.67 1.93
CA PHE A 87 -0.06 -8.19 2.71
C PHE A 87 -0.29 -9.62 3.16
N GLN A 88 0.75 -10.44 3.02
CA GLN A 88 0.92 -11.73 3.68
C GLN A 88 1.94 -11.52 4.80
N LEU A 89 1.46 -10.97 5.91
CA LEU A 89 2.32 -10.65 7.05
C LEU A 89 2.91 -11.92 7.69
N PRO A 90 4.13 -11.83 8.25
CA PRO A 90 4.97 -10.64 8.37
C PRO A 90 5.93 -10.43 7.19
N SER A 91 5.91 -11.27 6.15
CA SER A 91 7.07 -11.44 5.27
C SER A 91 6.88 -10.91 3.85
N ARG A 92 5.66 -10.85 3.32
CA ARG A 92 5.42 -10.54 1.90
C ARG A 92 4.26 -9.59 1.68
N PHE A 93 4.27 -8.94 0.52
CA PHE A 93 3.10 -8.29 -0.05
C PHE A 93 3.01 -8.57 -1.56
N LEU A 94 1.79 -8.44 -2.07
CA LEU A 94 1.49 -8.37 -3.49
C LEU A 94 0.90 -6.99 -3.77
N SER A 95 1.48 -6.29 -4.73
CA SER A 95 0.97 -5.04 -5.28
C SER A 95 0.34 -5.30 -6.64
N VAL A 96 -0.77 -4.60 -6.92
CA VAL A 96 -1.42 -4.55 -8.22
C VAL A 96 -1.50 -3.09 -8.64
N ARG A 97 -0.89 -2.73 -9.77
CA ARG A 97 -0.96 -1.38 -10.32
C ARG A 97 -2.34 -1.11 -10.90
N VAL A 98 -2.82 0.10 -10.65
CA VAL A 98 -4.08 0.61 -11.18
C VAL A 98 -3.89 1.03 -12.62
N GLY A 99 -4.80 0.60 -13.48
CA GLY A 99 -4.83 0.96 -14.90
C GLY A 99 -4.53 -0.24 -15.79
N ASP A 100 -3.49 -1.02 -15.47
CA ASP A 100 -3.05 -2.17 -16.25
C ASP A 100 -2.97 -3.49 -15.47
N GLY A 101 -3.11 -3.46 -14.15
CA GLY A 101 -3.10 -4.67 -13.33
C GLY A 101 -1.71 -5.28 -13.15
N GLU A 102 -0.63 -4.55 -13.43
CA GLU A 102 0.73 -5.08 -13.26
C GLU A 102 0.94 -5.55 -11.82
N LEU A 103 1.45 -6.77 -11.67
CA LEU A 103 1.72 -7.40 -10.38
C LEU A 103 3.17 -7.19 -9.96
N VAL A 104 3.38 -6.67 -8.75
CA VAL A 104 4.70 -6.57 -8.13
C VAL A 104 4.69 -7.24 -6.77
N ASN A 105 5.64 -8.14 -6.55
CA ASN A 105 5.86 -8.74 -5.25
C ASN A 105 6.84 -7.91 -4.42
N GLY A 106 6.64 -7.90 -3.12
CA GLY A 106 7.61 -7.36 -2.19
C GLY A 106 7.78 -8.22 -0.94
N THR A 107 8.89 -7.98 -0.27
CA THR A 107 9.32 -8.76 0.89
C THR A 107 9.75 -7.82 2.01
N ARG A 108 9.50 -8.21 3.26
CA ARG A 108 9.94 -7.41 4.39
C ARG A 108 11.46 -7.41 4.49
N VAL A 109 12.06 -6.25 4.78
CA VAL A 109 13.47 -6.16 5.15
C VAL A 109 13.58 -6.66 6.60
N GLN A 110 14.41 -7.68 6.82
CA GLN A 110 14.74 -8.19 8.15
C GLN A 110 16.08 -7.57 8.55
N HIS A 111 16.11 -6.91 9.71
CA HIS A 111 17.33 -6.45 10.37
C HIS A 111 17.80 -7.50 11.36
#